data_AF-A0AAU8I9Z2-F1
#
_entry.id   AF-A0AAU8I9Z2-F1
#
_cell.length_a   1.000
_cell.length_b   1.000
_cell.length_c   1.000
_cell.angle_alpha   90.00
_cell.angle_beta   90.00
_cell.angle_gamma   90.00
#
_symmetry.space_group_name_H-M   'P 1'
#
loop_
_entity.id
_entity.type
_entity.pdbx_description
1 polymer ?
#
loop_
_entity_poly.entity_id
_entity_poly.type
_entity_poly.pdbx_seq_one_letter_code
_entity_poly.pdbx_strand_id
1 'polypeptide(L)'
;MAAPPKRAWARMFAEHGPVLRGFFVRRGAREDAEDMVQETYLRLLRAHRQQGEAIANPEAYLYTVAQNLAREQAARRRQAPLRIDEMEQFSQLLAAGDDVEDSAHRRQRQQHLQALLADLPARTRAVLVMQYRDGLSYKQIAERMGVSPHMVKKHVVRGLSACRRALADSGDRW
;
A
#
# COMPACT_ATOMS: atom_id res chain seq x y z
N MET A 1 13.22 24.65 20.53
CA MET A 1 13.93 23.35 20.62
C MET A 1 14.48 23.02 19.23
N ALA A 2 15.74 22.60 19.12
CA ALA A 2 16.48 22.54 17.86
C ALA A 2 16.05 21.38 16.94
N ALA A 3 16.17 21.58 15.62
CA ALA A 3 15.94 20.53 14.62
C ALA A 3 16.76 19.26 14.95
N PRO A 4 16.22 18.05 14.71
CA PRO A 4 16.97 16.83 14.93
C PRO A 4 18.30 16.89 14.16
N PRO A 5 19.41 16.45 14.76
CA PRO A 5 20.71 16.49 14.09
C PRO A 5 20.62 15.74 12.76
N LYS A 6 21.32 16.18 11.71
CA LYS A 6 21.29 15.56 10.36
C LYS A 6 21.43 14.02 10.39
N ARG A 7 22.15 13.49 11.38
CA ARG A 7 22.33 12.05 11.62
C ARG A 7 21.05 11.32 12.04
N ALA A 8 20.15 11.96 12.80
CA ALA A 8 18.86 11.39 13.20
C ALA A 8 17.93 11.22 11.99
N TRP A 9 17.86 12.22 11.11
CA TRP A 9 17.12 12.13 9.84
C TRP A 9 17.69 11.06 8.91
N ALA A 10 19.01 11.01 8.76
CA ALA A 10 19.67 9.99 7.93
C ALA A 10 19.37 8.57 8.43
N ARG A 11 19.36 8.35 9.76
CA ARG A 11 18.99 7.06 10.35
C ARG A 11 17.52 6.72 10.09
N MET A 12 16.62 7.65 10.33
CA MET A 12 15.19 7.49 10.02
C MET A 12 14.96 7.17 8.53
N PHE A 13 15.73 7.79 7.63
CA PHE A 13 15.59 7.54 6.19
C PHE A 13 16.08 6.15 5.79
N ALA A 14 17.19 5.71 6.39
CA ALA A 14 17.72 4.37 6.18
C ALA A 14 16.76 3.30 6.72
N GLU A 15 16.13 3.55 7.86
CA GLU A 15 15.21 2.63 8.53
C GLU A 15 13.88 2.49 7.78
N HIS A 16 13.24 3.60 7.39
CA HIS A 16 11.94 3.55 6.72
C HIS A 16 12.01 3.46 5.20
N GLY A 17 13.17 3.72 4.59
CA GLY A 17 13.35 3.75 3.14
C GLY A 17 12.92 2.45 2.45
N PRO A 18 13.37 1.26 2.91
CA PRO A 18 12.94 -0.02 2.37
C PRO A 18 11.43 -0.26 2.52
N VAL A 19 10.85 0.11 3.67
CA VAL A 19 9.43 -0.07 3.95
C VAL A 19 8.57 0.80 3.03
N LEU A 20 8.96 2.06 2.83
CA LEU A 20 8.30 3.00 1.92
C LEU A 20 8.47 2.60 0.46
N ARG A 21 9.66 2.16 0.06
CA ARG A 21 9.90 1.62 -1.29
C ARG A 21 8.96 0.44 -1.53
N GLY A 22 8.90 -0.50 -0.59
CA GLY A 22 7.95 -1.60 -0.60
C GLY A 22 6.50 -1.09 -0.70
N PHE A 23 6.12 -0.08 0.08
CA PHE A 23 4.79 0.54 0.07
C PHE A 23 4.40 1.15 -1.29
N PHE A 24 5.33 1.80 -2.01
CA PHE A 24 5.09 2.40 -3.33
C PHE A 24 5.13 1.37 -4.45
N VAL A 25 6.08 0.44 -4.44
CA VAL A 25 6.13 -0.70 -5.38
C VAL A 25 4.82 -1.48 -5.31
N ARG A 26 4.37 -1.75 -4.09
CA ARG A 26 3.07 -2.34 -3.81
C ARG A 26 1.95 -1.54 -4.49
N ARG A 27 1.95 -0.22 -4.43
CA ARG A 27 0.89 0.59 -5.10
C ARG A 27 1.10 0.81 -6.60
N GLY A 28 1.89 -0.05 -7.24
CA GLY A 28 2.13 -0.04 -8.68
C GLY A 28 3.14 1.01 -9.13
N ALA A 29 3.72 1.79 -8.23
CA ALA A 29 4.72 2.79 -8.55
C ALA A 29 6.13 2.21 -8.51
N ARG A 30 6.35 1.05 -9.15
CA ARG A 30 7.65 0.35 -9.12
C ARG A 30 8.78 1.22 -9.67
N GLU A 31 8.56 1.84 -10.82
CA GLU A 31 9.55 2.69 -11.50
C GLU A 31 9.78 4.01 -10.73
N ASP A 32 8.71 4.59 -10.20
CA ASP A 32 8.76 5.84 -9.43
C ASP A 32 9.10 5.63 -7.94
N ALA A 33 9.29 4.38 -7.47
CA ALA A 33 9.28 4.08 -6.04
C ALA A 33 10.39 4.81 -5.29
N GLU A 34 11.58 4.89 -5.86
CA GLU A 34 12.72 5.57 -5.26
C GLU A 34 12.50 7.09 -5.21
N ASP A 35 11.97 7.67 -6.29
CA ASP A 35 11.62 9.09 -6.35
C ASP A 35 10.52 9.44 -5.35
N MET A 36 9.52 8.58 -5.19
CA MET A 36 8.44 8.78 -4.21
C MET A 36 8.95 8.65 -2.77
N VAL A 37 9.91 7.78 -2.50
CA VAL A 37 10.61 7.71 -1.20
C VAL A 37 11.34 9.03 -0.95
N GLN A 38 12.10 9.52 -1.92
CA GLN A 38 12.82 10.80 -1.80
C GLN A 38 11.86 11.97 -1.59
N GLU A 39 10.79 12.06 -2.36
CA GLU A 39 9.78 13.12 -2.22
C GLU A 39 9.07 13.07 -0.87
N THR A 40 8.81 11.87 -0.32
CA THR A 40 8.25 11.70 1.04
C THR A 40 9.15 12.38 2.08
N TYR A 41 10.45 12.13 1.98
CA TYR A 41 11.44 12.73 2.86
C TYR A 41 11.62 14.24 2.66
N LEU A 42 11.58 14.72 1.41
CA LEU A 42 11.65 16.16 1.12
C LEU A 42 10.45 16.91 1.72
N ARG A 43 9.24 16.36 1.63
CA ARG A 43 8.03 16.96 2.23
C ARG A 43 8.10 16.99 3.76
N LEU A 44 8.68 15.97 4.40
CA LEU A 44 8.94 15.95 5.85
C LEU A 44 9.93 17.05 6.27
N LEU A 45 11.04 17.18 5.56
CA LEU A 45 12.06 18.22 5.83
C LEU A 45 11.50 19.63 5.63
N ARG A 46 10.68 19.85 4.60
CA ARG A 46 10.00 21.13 4.35
C ARG A 46 9.01 21.47 5.48
N ALA A 47 8.19 20.50 5.89
CA ALA A 47 7.22 20.69 6.98
C ALA A 47 7.91 21.06 8.30
N HIS A 48 8.98 20.33 8.65
CA HIS A 48 9.78 20.64 9.83
C HIS A 48 10.41 22.04 9.76
N ARG A 49 10.86 22.49 8.58
CA ARG A 49 11.43 23.84 8.41
C ARG A 49 10.38 24.95 8.53
N GLN A 50 9.17 24.72 8.03
CA GLN A 50 8.12 25.74 7.96
C GLN A 50 7.35 25.90 9.26
N GLN A 51 7.12 24.82 10.02
CA GLN A 51 6.30 24.89 11.23
C GLN A 51 7.04 25.44 12.44
N GLY A 52 8.37 25.56 12.42
CA GLY A 52 9.18 26.08 13.53
C GLY A 52 9.22 25.18 14.77
N GLU A 53 8.24 24.31 14.95
CA GLU A 53 8.14 23.28 16.00
C GLU A 53 8.46 21.88 15.46
N ALA A 54 8.94 21.01 16.34
CA ALA A 54 9.21 19.61 16.00
C ALA A 54 7.89 18.87 15.73
N ILE A 55 7.79 18.20 14.59
CA ILE A 55 6.69 17.28 14.29
C ILE A 55 6.63 16.24 15.42
N ALA A 56 5.53 16.20 16.17
CA ALA A 56 5.40 15.37 17.37
C ALA A 56 5.62 13.87 17.10
N ASN A 57 5.22 13.40 15.92
CA ASN A 57 5.49 12.05 15.46
C ASN A 57 5.92 12.07 13.97
N PRO A 58 7.22 12.16 13.69
CA PRO A 58 7.72 12.25 12.33
C PRO A 58 7.45 10.98 11.52
N GLU A 59 7.42 9.80 12.15
CA GLU A 59 7.10 8.53 11.49
C GLU A 59 5.65 8.51 10.99
N ALA A 60 4.69 8.87 11.85
CA ALA A 60 3.29 8.96 11.47
C ALA A 60 3.07 10.00 10.35
N TYR A 61 3.80 11.12 10.41
CA TYR A 61 3.78 12.11 9.34
C TYR A 61 4.36 11.55 8.03
N LEU A 62 5.45 10.79 8.11
CA LEU A 62 6.08 10.12 6.97
C LEU A 62 5.11 9.21 6.24
N TYR A 63 4.39 8.37 6.98
CA TYR A 63 3.35 7.50 6.41
C TYR A 63 2.17 8.29 5.85
N THR A 64 1.79 9.39 6.49
CA THR A 64 0.74 10.28 5.98
C THR A 64 1.14 10.89 4.63
N VAL A 65 2.36 11.38 4.51
CA VAL A 65 2.91 11.92 3.26
C VAL A 65 2.98 10.83 2.19
N ALA A 66 3.53 9.66 2.52
CA ALA A 66 3.62 8.55 1.58
C ALA A 66 2.25 8.12 1.07
N GLN A 67 1.24 8.10 1.95
CA GLN A 67 -0.13 7.79 1.57
C GLN A 67 -0.76 8.85 0.68
N ASN A 68 -0.46 10.13 0.90
CA ASN A 68 -0.91 11.20 0.02
C ASN A 68 -0.24 11.12 -1.36
N LEU A 69 1.07 10.89 -1.41
CA LEU A 69 1.80 10.68 -2.67
C LEU A 69 1.27 9.48 -3.46
N ALA A 70 1.01 8.36 -2.78
CA ALA A 70 0.42 7.20 -3.43
C ALA A 70 -1.00 7.48 -3.96
N ARG A 71 -1.80 8.29 -3.25
CA ARG A 71 -3.12 8.73 -3.73
C ARG A 71 -3.01 9.64 -4.95
N GLU A 72 -2.09 10.60 -4.93
CA GLU A 72 -1.79 11.47 -6.07
C GLU A 72 -1.44 10.63 -7.31
N GLN A 73 -0.56 9.63 -7.14
CA GLN A 73 -0.12 8.74 -8.22
C GLN A 73 -1.26 7.82 -8.70
N ALA A 74 -2.06 7.26 -7.80
CA ALA A 74 -3.21 6.45 -8.17
C ALA A 74 -4.29 7.27 -8.89
N ALA A 75 -4.56 8.51 -8.47
CA ALA A 75 -5.52 9.39 -9.13
C ALA A 75 -5.11 9.67 -10.60
N ARG A 76 -3.80 9.85 -10.86
CA ARG A 76 -3.26 9.99 -12.22
C ARG A 76 -3.53 8.76 -13.09
N ARG A 77 -3.43 7.55 -12.51
CA ARG A 77 -3.60 6.27 -13.22
C ARG A 77 -5.07 5.91 -13.51
N ARG A 78 -6.00 6.47 -12.76
CA ARG A 78 -7.43 6.09 -12.71
C ARG A 78 -8.31 6.62 -13.84
N GLN A 79 -7.74 7.34 -14.78
CA GLN A 79 -8.47 7.77 -15.98
C GLN A 79 -8.78 6.59 -16.94
N ALA A 80 -8.36 5.35 -16.60
CA ALA A 80 -8.68 4.13 -17.34
C ALA A 80 -9.83 3.32 -16.70
N PRO A 81 -10.64 2.58 -17.49
CA PRO A 81 -11.62 1.61 -16.99
C PRO A 81 -10.95 0.51 -16.15
N LEU A 82 -11.67 -0.03 -15.16
CA LEU A 82 -11.22 -1.16 -14.33
C LEU A 82 -10.96 -2.39 -15.22
N ARG A 83 -9.69 -2.76 -15.42
CA ARG A 83 -9.30 -3.93 -16.23
C ARG A 83 -9.12 -5.18 -15.35
N ILE A 84 -9.19 -6.35 -15.95
CA ILE A 84 -9.00 -7.64 -15.25
C ILE A 84 -7.52 -7.86 -14.85
N ASP A 85 -6.56 -7.26 -15.55
CA ASP A 85 -5.11 -7.29 -15.24
C ASP A 85 -4.72 -6.70 -13.87
N GLU A 86 -5.65 -5.96 -13.28
CA GLU A 86 -5.54 -5.36 -11.96
C GLU A 86 -5.40 -6.39 -10.82
N MET A 87 -5.82 -7.62 -11.10
CA MET A 87 -5.77 -8.74 -10.19
C MET A 87 -4.34 -9.18 -9.88
N GLU A 88 -3.53 -9.26 -10.92
CA GLU A 88 -2.15 -9.69 -10.82
C GLU A 88 -1.36 -8.71 -9.96
N GLN A 89 -1.55 -7.40 -10.15
CA GLN A 89 -0.92 -6.39 -9.32
C GLN A 89 -1.36 -6.48 -7.86
N PHE A 90 -2.64 -6.73 -7.57
CA PHE A 90 -3.13 -6.91 -6.20
C PHE A 90 -2.58 -8.19 -5.54
N SER A 91 -2.37 -9.24 -6.32
CA SER A 91 -1.72 -10.46 -5.83
C SER A 91 -0.25 -10.24 -5.47
N GLN A 92 0.51 -9.55 -6.32
CA GLN A 92 1.91 -9.20 -6.07
C GLN A 92 2.04 -8.31 -4.83
N LEU A 93 1.09 -7.40 -4.66
CA LEU A 93 0.92 -6.51 -3.50
C LEU A 93 0.92 -7.23 -2.16
N LEU A 94 0.15 -8.32 -2.07
CA LEU A 94 -0.03 -9.12 -0.87
C LEU A 94 1.06 -10.19 -0.72
N ALA A 95 1.65 -10.65 -1.83
CA ALA A 95 2.75 -11.63 -1.83
C ALA A 95 4.11 -11.01 -1.47
N ALA A 96 4.28 -9.69 -1.58
CA ALA A 96 5.53 -8.98 -1.28
C ALA A 96 5.79 -8.74 0.23
N GLY A 97 5.52 -9.75 1.07
CA GLY A 97 5.94 -9.76 2.49
C GLY A 97 7.45 -9.94 2.63
N ASP A 98 8.01 -9.43 3.73
CA ASP A 98 9.44 -9.26 4.03
C ASP A 98 10.25 -10.56 4.18
N ASP A 99 10.33 -11.40 3.16
CA ASP A 99 11.34 -12.45 3.17
C ASP A 99 12.00 -12.73 1.82
N VAL A 100 13.31 -12.95 1.88
CA VAL A 100 14.15 -13.39 0.77
C VAL A 100 13.97 -14.91 0.64
N GLU A 101 12.73 -15.35 0.50
CA GLU A 101 12.44 -16.76 0.25
C GLU A 101 12.46 -17.07 -1.24
N ASP A 102 12.78 -18.33 -1.55
CA ASP A 102 12.92 -18.91 -2.88
C ASP A 102 11.93 -18.37 -3.92
N SER A 103 12.44 -18.09 -5.12
CA SER A 103 11.64 -17.68 -6.27
C SER A 103 10.48 -18.66 -6.57
N ALA A 104 10.64 -19.94 -6.21
CA ALA A 104 9.60 -20.95 -6.34
C ALA A 104 8.45 -20.73 -5.34
N HIS A 105 8.77 -20.56 -4.05
CA HIS A 105 7.78 -20.29 -3.00
C HIS A 105 7.04 -18.96 -3.23
N ARG A 106 7.71 -17.92 -3.75
CA ARG A 106 7.06 -16.66 -4.13
C ARG A 106 6.06 -16.84 -5.29
N ARG A 107 6.44 -17.57 -6.33
CA ARG A 107 5.54 -17.86 -7.47
C ARG A 107 4.32 -18.67 -7.05
N GLN A 108 4.51 -19.69 -6.23
CA GLN A 108 3.42 -20.51 -5.71
C GLN A 108 2.45 -19.70 -4.85
N ARG A 109 2.97 -18.85 -3.94
CA ARG A 109 2.15 -17.92 -3.14
C ARG A 109 1.37 -16.94 -4.01
N GLN A 110 2.01 -16.38 -5.04
CA GLN A 110 1.36 -15.47 -5.98
C GLN A 110 0.23 -16.16 -6.75
N GLN A 111 0.46 -17.35 -7.29
CA GLN A 111 -0.56 -18.13 -8.02
C GLN A 111 -1.74 -18.50 -7.13
N HIS A 112 -1.48 -18.97 -5.91
CA HIS A 112 -2.53 -19.32 -4.96
C HIS A 112 -3.40 -18.09 -4.65
N LEU A 113 -2.76 -16.96 -4.37
CA LEU A 113 -3.45 -15.71 -4.09
C LEU A 113 -4.25 -15.19 -5.29
N GLN A 114 -3.73 -15.29 -6.51
CA GLN A 114 -4.49 -14.91 -7.72
C GLN A 114 -5.78 -15.72 -7.85
N ALA A 115 -5.73 -17.04 -7.65
CA ALA A 115 -6.91 -17.89 -7.70
C ALA A 115 -7.96 -17.48 -6.67
N LEU A 116 -7.55 -17.18 -5.44
CA LEU A 116 -8.46 -16.77 -4.37
C LEU A 116 -9.10 -15.43 -4.61
N LEU A 117 -8.32 -14.48 -5.12
CA LEU A 117 -8.85 -13.19 -5.47
C LEU A 117 -9.79 -13.28 -6.67
N ALA A 118 -9.56 -14.22 -7.60
CA ALA A 118 -10.51 -14.53 -8.67
C ALA A 118 -11.84 -15.07 -8.12
N ASP A 119 -11.80 -15.88 -7.06
CA ASP A 119 -12.98 -16.42 -6.36
C ASP A 119 -13.74 -15.39 -5.49
N LEU A 120 -13.14 -14.25 -5.18
CA LEU A 120 -13.84 -13.21 -4.43
C LEU A 120 -15.02 -12.64 -5.24
N PRO A 121 -16.17 -12.38 -4.59
CA PRO A 121 -17.27 -11.66 -5.23
C PRO A 121 -16.77 -10.35 -5.84
N ALA A 122 -17.20 -10.05 -7.08
CA ALA A 122 -16.66 -8.94 -7.87
C ALA A 122 -16.64 -7.60 -7.12
N ARG A 123 -17.66 -7.30 -6.30
CA ARG A 123 -17.68 -6.08 -5.45
C ARG A 123 -16.62 -6.08 -4.36
N THR A 124 -16.43 -7.19 -3.66
CA THR A 124 -15.37 -7.33 -2.63
C THR A 124 -13.99 -7.13 -3.26
N ARG A 125 -13.80 -7.72 -4.43
CA ARG A 125 -12.57 -7.63 -5.21
C ARG A 125 -12.28 -6.20 -5.66
N ALA A 126 -13.28 -5.53 -6.24
CA ALA A 126 -13.17 -4.12 -6.64
C ALA A 126 -12.85 -3.20 -5.45
N VAL A 127 -13.47 -3.45 -4.29
CA VAL A 127 -13.16 -2.70 -3.05
C VAL A 127 -11.71 -2.89 -2.62
N LEU A 128 -11.20 -4.12 -2.61
CA LEU A 128 -9.80 -4.37 -2.24
C LEU A 128 -8.83 -3.69 -3.20
N VAL A 129 -9.09 -3.79 -4.50
CA VAL A 129 -8.29 -3.14 -5.54
C VAL A 129 -8.26 -1.62 -5.32
N MET A 130 -9.44 -0.99 -5.15
CA MET A 130 -9.53 0.45 -4.91
C MET A 130 -8.89 0.89 -3.59
N GLN A 131 -8.94 0.06 -2.55
CA GLN A 131 -8.36 0.38 -1.25
C GLN A 131 -6.84 0.26 -1.25
N TYR A 132 -6.32 -0.84 -1.78
CA TYR A 132 -4.93 -1.23 -1.60
C TYR A 132 -4.05 -0.85 -2.78
N ARG A 133 -4.52 -1.01 -4.02
CA ARG A 133 -3.79 -0.52 -5.19
C ARG A 133 -3.98 0.97 -5.33
N ASP A 134 -5.24 1.42 -5.36
CA ASP A 134 -5.52 2.81 -5.67
C ASP A 134 -5.47 3.77 -4.45
N GLY A 135 -5.29 3.24 -3.24
CA GLY A 135 -5.13 4.05 -2.03
C GLY A 135 -6.36 4.90 -1.63
N LEU A 136 -7.55 4.58 -2.14
CA LEU A 136 -8.75 5.32 -1.75
C LEU A 136 -9.07 5.18 -0.27
N SER A 137 -9.72 6.21 0.26
CA SER A 137 -10.43 6.09 1.52
C SER A 137 -11.74 5.32 1.34
N TYR A 138 -12.27 4.78 2.43
CA TYR A 138 -13.58 4.11 2.42
C TYR A 138 -14.70 5.03 1.92
N LYS A 139 -14.61 6.33 2.21
CA LYS A 139 -15.57 7.33 1.73
C LYS A 139 -15.56 7.44 0.21
N GLN A 140 -14.37 7.54 -0.39
CA GLN A 140 -14.23 7.64 -1.85
C GLN A 140 -14.65 6.35 -2.57
N ILE A 141 -14.38 5.18 -1.97
CA ILE A 141 -14.84 3.89 -2.51
C ILE A 141 -16.37 3.81 -2.43
N ALA A 142 -16.94 4.25 -1.32
CA ALA A 142 -18.38 4.29 -1.10
C ALA A 142 -19.08 5.16 -2.14
N GLU A 143 -18.59 6.38 -2.36
CA GLU A 143 -19.06 7.29 -3.40
C GLU A 143 -18.94 6.66 -4.79
N ARG A 144 -17.78 6.07 -5.13
CA ARG A 144 -17.55 5.47 -6.45
C ARG A 144 -18.42 4.25 -6.74
N MET A 145 -18.79 3.48 -5.72
CA MET A 145 -19.62 2.27 -5.89
C MET A 145 -21.11 2.49 -5.59
N GLY A 146 -21.51 3.68 -5.13
CA GLY A 146 -22.89 3.94 -4.69
C GLY A 146 -23.30 3.11 -3.47
N VAL A 147 -22.41 2.90 -2.51
CA VAL A 147 -22.67 2.15 -1.26
C VAL A 147 -22.26 2.97 -0.04
N SER A 148 -22.58 2.50 1.18
CA SER A 148 -22.12 3.16 2.40
C SER A 148 -20.64 2.86 2.73
N PRO A 149 -19.91 3.75 3.42
CA PRO A 149 -18.56 3.46 3.92
C PRO A 149 -18.50 2.22 4.84
N HIS A 150 -19.60 1.93 5.54
CA HIS A 150 -19.74 0.72 6.35
C HIS A 150 -19.75 -0.55 5.48
N MET A 151 -20.46 -0.52 4.35
CA MET A 151 -20.44 -1.63 3.38
C MET A 151 -19.06 -1.82 2.75
N VAL A 152 -18.34 -0.74 2.47
CA VAL A 152 -16.93 -0.81 2.04
C VAL A 152 -16.08 -1.52 3.07
N LYS A 153 -16.17 -1.13 4.35
CA LYS A 153 -15.45 -1.80 5.46
C LYS A 153 -15.78 -3.30 5.51
N LYS A 154 -17.06 -3.68 5.35
CA LYS A 154 -17.49 -5.08 5.32
C LYS A 154 -16.83 -5.86 4.17
N HIS A 155 -16.76 -5.27 2.98
CA HIS A 155 -16.06 -5.85 1.84
C HIS A 155 -14.55 -5.99 2.11
N VAL A 156 -13.89 -4.95 2.64
CA VAL A 156 -12.46 -5.03 2.99
C VAL A 156 -12.20 -6.16 3.99
N VAL A 157 -12.95 -6.22 5.08
CA VAL A 157 -12.79 -7.26 6.11
C VAL A 157 -12.98 -8.65 5.51
N ARG A 158 -14.07 -8.87 4.75
CA ARG A 158 -14.33 -10.15 4.07
C ARG A 158 -13.17 -10.56 3.16
N GLY A 159 -12.67 -9.61 2.37
CA GLY A 159 -11.57 -9.82 1.44
C GLY A 159 -10.26 -10.19 2.14
N LEU A 160 -9.87 -9.43 3.17
CA LEU A 160 -8.67 -9.70 3.95
C LEU A 160 -8.75 -11.03 4.71
N SER A 161 -9.92 -11.36 5.28
CA SER A 161 -10.11 -12.65 5.96
C SER A 161 -9.94 -13.82 5.00
N ALA A 162 -10.43 -13.70 3.75
CA ALA A 162 -10.21 -14.72 2.73
C ALA A 162 -8.72 -14.84 2.37
N CYS A 163 -8.02 -13.72 2.18
CA CYS A 163 -6.58 -13.73 1.88
C CYS A 163 -5.76 -14.32 3.05
N ARG A 164 -6.10 -13.99 4.30
CA ARG A 164 -5.41 -14.51 5.48
C ARG A 164 -5.57 -16.02 5.66
N ARG A 165 -6.79 -16.56 5.50
CA ARG A 165 -7.03 -18.01 5.60
C ARG A 165 -6.17 -18.77 4.59
N ALA A 166 -6.14 -18.29 3.36
CA ALA A 166 -5.33 -18.88 2.33
C ALA A 166 -3.82 -18.84 2.56
N LEU A 167 -3.31 -17.72 3.10
CA LEU A 167 -1.91 -17.60 3.47
C LEU A 167 -1.56 -18.57 4.62
N ALA A 168 -2.47 -18.79 5.56
CA ALA A 168 -2.32 -19.78 6.62
C ALA A 168 -2.36 -21.22 6.09
N ASP A 169 -3.31 -21.56 5.20
CA ASP A 169 -3.42 -22.87 4.55
C ASP A 169 -2.21 -23.21 3.65
N SER A 170 -1.43 -22.20 3.27
CA SER A 170 -0.18 -22.34 2.52
C SER A 170 1.05 -22.57 3.42
N GLY A 171 0.93 -22.29 4.73
CA GLY A 171 1.97 -22.48 5.74
C GLY A 171 2.01 -23.88 6.37
N ASP A 172 0.93 -24.66 6.26
CA ASP A 172 0.78 -25.98 6.90
C ASP A 172 1.01 -27.18 5.96
N ARG A 173 1.65 -26.97 4.81
CA ARG A 173 1.95 -28.08 3.88
C ARG A 173 3.41 -28.10 3.46
N TRP A 174 4.32 -28.27 4.41
CA TRP A 174 5.62 -28.91 4.22
C TRP A 174 6.08 -29.57 5.53
#